data_AF-A0A2R6KXE9-F1
#
_entry.id   AF-A0A2R6KXE9-F1
#
_cell.length_a   1.000
_cell.length_b   1.000
_cell.length_c   1.000
_cell.angle_alpha   90.00
_cell.angle_beta   90.00
_cell.angle_gamma   90.00
#
_symmetry.space_group_name_H-M   'P 1'
#
loop_
_entity.id
_entity.type
_entity.pdbx_description
1 polymer ?
#
loop_
_entity_poly.entity_id
_entity_poly.type
_entity_poly.pdbx_seq_one_letter_code
_entity_poly.pdbx_strand_id
1 'polypeptide(L)'
;MVVTRQAARSGFEAFVEDALSYTEAEFSVAKALQDGPASTVVDRLLSDSEAVREHVLVPELEAYREQVLAQFDVLLDSVETGDDVESVRDALLSTDVYAQNLRADLPAARRAAVRDRLLDRQRGLASAVRPLVEAPEDDFWAAAGSAYDRAEMTSLVEDHFAFTAPMADHHAAFRMTTPIDPGAVLGGGLLVGRLPSIDVEYTDEALRSMRRAERRVIRETTAEIDRRF
;
A
#
# COMPACT_ATOMS: atom_id res chain seq x y z
N MET A 1 -19.04 -7.45 -21.89
CA MET A 1 -17.81 -7.07 -22.61
C MET A 1 -16.78 -6.84 -21.52
N VAL A 2 -15.76 -7.71 -21.41
CA VAL A 2 -14.87 -7.84 -20.22
C VAL A 2 -13.39 -7.66 -20.62
N VAL A 3 -13.12 -7.02 -21.77
CA VAL A 3 -11.81 -7.12 -22.44
C VAL A 3 -10.83 -5.97 -22.07
N THR A 4 -11.24 -5.04 -21.21
CA THR A 4 -10.51 -3.76 -20.99
C THR A 4 -10.12 -3.51 -19.52
N ARG A 5 -10.75 -4.24 -18.59
CA ARG A 5 -10.34 -4.35 -17.17
C ARG A 5 -8.90 -4.83 -17.00
N GLN A 6 -8.45 -5.70 -17.91
CA GLN A 6 -7.16 -6.37 -17.82
C GLN A 6 -5.99 -5.40 -17.96
N ALA A 7 -6.08 -4.40 -18.84
CA ALA A 7 -5.03 -3.39 -19.02
C ALA A 7 -4.82 -2.57 -17.74
N ALA A 8 -5.91 -2.03 -17.19
CA ALA A 8 -5.89 -1.27 -15.94
C ALA A 8 -5.39 -2.11 -14.76
N ARG A 9 -5.89 -3.35 -14.62
CA ARG A 9 -5.46 -4.28 -13.56
C ARG A 9 -3.98 -4.63 -13.65
N SER A 10 -3.48 -4.98 -14.83
CA SER A 10 -2.10 -5.41 -15.01
C SER A 10 -1.12 -4.26 -14.77
N GLY A 11 -1.45 -3.06 -15.22
CA GLY A 11 -0.64 -1.86 -14.95
C GLY A 11 -0.60 -1.52 -13.45
N PHE A 12 -1.75 -1.58 -12.77
CA PHE A 12 -1.82 -1.36 -11.33
C PHE A 12 -1.07 -2.43 -10.53
N GLU A 13 -1.18 -3.70 -10.92
CA GLU A 13 -0.45 -4.80 -10.29
C GLU A 13 1.06 -4.62 -10.41
N ALA A 14 1.58 -4.32 -11.60
CA ALA A 14 3.01 -4.05 -11.80
C ALA A 14 3.49 -2.87 -10.94
N PHE A 15 2.70 -1.81 -10.85
CA PHE A 15 2.99 -0.67 -9.97
C PHE A 15 3.09 -1.08 -8.49
N VAL A 16 2.12 -1.87 -8.00
CA VAL A 16 2.10 -2.36 -6.62
C VAL A 16 3.30 -3.27 -6.34
N GLU A 17 3.64 -4.17 -7.28
CA GLU A 17 4.81 -5.04 -7.16
C GLU A 17 6.12 -4.23 -7.05
N ASP A 18 6.33 -3.24 -7.91
CA ASP A 18 7.51 -2.37 -7.86
C ASP A 18 7.56 -1.58 -6.54
N ALA A 19 6.42 -1.00 -6.12
CA ALA A 19 6.33 -0.25 -4.88
C ALA A 19 6.65 -1.12 -3.66
N LEU A 20 6.19 -2.38 -3.62
CA LEU A 20 6.46 -3.29 -2.51
C LEU A 20 7.90 -3.79 -2.49
N SER A 21 8.45 -4.15 -3.65
CA SER A 21 9.87 -4.50 -3.80
C SER A 21 10.78 -3.39 -3.30
N TYR A 22 10.49 -2.14 -3.67
CA TYR A 22 11.25 -0.99 -3.16
C TYR A 22 10.98 -0.69 -1.69
N THR A 23 9.78 -0.95 -1.20
CA THR A 23 9.45 -0.79 0.23
C THR A 23 10.25 -1.79 1.06
N GLU A 24 10.31 -3.06 0.65
CA GLU A 24 11.10 -4.10 1.30
C GLU A 24 12.58 -3.70 1.38
N ALA A 25 13.14 -3.25 0.24
CA ALA A 25 14.55 -2.84 0.15
C ALA A 25 14.88 -1.62 1.02
N GLU A 26 13.92 -0.72 1.21
CA GLU A 26 14.09 0.50 2.02
C GLU A 26 13.77 0.29 3.50
N PHE A 27 13.04 -0.77 3.86
CA PHE A 27 12.58 -1.01 5.22
C PHE A 27 13.73 -1.39 6.16
N SER A 28 13.76 -0.75 7.33
CA SER A 28 14.75 -0.97 8.36
C SER A 28 14.10 -1.59 9.60
N VAL A 29 14.30 -2.90 9.77
CA VAL A 29 13.91 -3.63 11.00
C VAL A 29 14.45 -2.94 12.25
N ALA A 30 15.67 -2.41 12.18
CA ALA A 30 16.27 -1.70 13.30
C ALA A 30 15.49 -0.45 13.72
N LYS A 31 14.96 0.31 12.77
CA LYS A 31 14.14 1.49 13.07
C LYS A 31 12.75 1.10 13.55
N ALA A 32 12.13 0.09 12.94
CA ALA A 32 10.84 -0.42 13.38
C ALA A 32 10.85 -0.93 14.83
N LEU A 33 11.98 -1.50 15.28
CA LEU A 33 12.12 -2.04 16.63
C LEU A 33 12.60 -1.01 17.67
N GLN A 34 13.11 0.16 17.25
CA GLN A 34 13.62 1.19 18.16
C GLN A 34 12.52 1.94 18.93
N ASP A 35 11.28 1.91 18.44
CA ASP A 35 10.13 2.55 19.08
C ASP A 35 9.46 1.65 20.15
N GLY A 36 9.96 0.43 20.36
CA GLY A 36 9.49 -0.51 21.39
C GLY A 36 10.26 -0.43 22.72
N PRO A 37 9.73 -0.98 23.82
CA PRO A 37 10.44 -1.04 25.09
C PRO A 37 11.76 -1.83 24.95
N ALA A 38 12.86 -1.23 25.42
CA ALA A 38 14.18 -1.85 25.43
C ALA A 38 14.12 -3.20 26.15
N SER A 39 14.28 -4.28 25.39
CA SER A 39 14.21 -5.65 25.91
C SER A 39 15.22 -6.54 25.20
N THR A 40 15.70 -7.55 25.91
CA THR A 40 16.61 -8.56 25.37
C THR A 40 16.03 -9.30 24.17
N VAL A 41 14.69 -9.33 24.03
CA VAL A 41 13.99 -9.90 22.87
C VAL A 41 14.19 -9.01 21.64
N VAL A 42 14.04 -7.69 21.80
CA VAL A 42 14.31 -6.71 20.73
C VAL A 42 15.77 -6.79 20.28
N ASP A 43 16.73 -6.83 21.21
CA ASP A 43 18.16 -6.98 20.86
C ASP A 43 18.44 -8.24 20.04
N ARG A 44 17.72 -9.33 20.33
CA ARG A 44 17.88 -10.59 19.62
C ARG A 44 17.23 -10.57 18.23
N LEU A 45 16.06 -9.95 18.09
CA LEU A 45 15.42 -9.70 16.78
C LEU A 45 16.28 -8.77 15.91
N LEU A 46 16.91 -7.76 16.51
CA LEU A 46 17.87 -6.89 15.83
C LEU A 46 19.11 -7.64 15.34
N SER A 47 19.56 -8.64 16.09
CA SER A 47 20.73 -9.45 15.74
C SER A 47 20.46 -10.43 14.59
N ASP A 48 19.19 -10.73 14.31
CA ASP A 48 18.75 -11.62 13.24
C ASP A 48 17.70 -10.93 12.35
N SER A 49 18.08 -9.77 11.80
CA SER A 49 17.19 -8.96 10.98
C SER A 49 16.72 -9.66 9.70
N GLU A 50 17.46 -10.66 9.23
CA GLU A 50 17.07 -11.45 8.06
C GLU A 50 15.89 -12.36 8.38
N ALA A 51 15.91 -13.04 9.54
CA ALA A 51 14.77 -13.84 9.99
C ALA A 51 13.52 -12.97 10.19
N VAL A 52 13.68 -11.75 10.73
CA VAL A 52 12.56 -10.79 10.84
C VAL A 52 12.05 -10.36 9.46
N ARG A 53 12.95 -10.15 8.49
CA ARG A 53 12.55 -9.84 7.12
C ARG A 53 11.72 -10.98 6.53
N GLU A 54 12.25 -12.20 6.56
CA GLU A 54 11.64 -13.38 5.92
C GLU A 54 10.31 -13.79 6.57
N HIS A 55 10.24 -13.76 7.90
CA HIS A 55 9.08 -14.29 8.64
C HIS A 55 8.05 -13.24 9.04
N VAL A 56 8.38 -11.94 8.96
CA VAL A 56 7.46 -10.86 9.35
C VAL A 56 7.27 -9.89 8.19
N LEU A 57 8.33 -9.23 7.71
CA LEU A 57 8.18 -8.17 6.72
C LEU A 57 7.60 -8.69 5.39
N VAL A 58 8.17 -9.75 4.82
CA VAL A 58 7.72 -10.30 3.52
C VAL A 58 6.25 -10.75 3.59
N PRO A 59 5.81 -11.56 4.59
CA PRO A 59 4.40 -11.90 4.74
C PRO A 59 3.46 -10.69 4.91
N GLU A 60 3.87 -9.66 5.65
CA GLU A 60 3.09 -8.43 5.82
C GLU A 60 2.96 -7.65 4.50
N LEU A 61 4.02 -7.60 3.68
CA LEU A 61 3.98 -6.96 2.37
C LEU A 61 3.11 -7.75 1.38
N GLU A 62 3.11 -9.08 1.43
CA GLU A 62 2.22 -9.91 0.62
C GLU A 62 0.75 -9.74 1.04
N ALA A 63 0.45 -9.72 2.34
CA ALA A 63 -0.89 -9.43 2.82
C ALA A 63 -1.36 -8.03 2.38
N TYR A 64 -0.47 -7.04 2.46
CA TYR A 64 -0.73 -5.69 1.94
C TYR A 64 -1.02 -5.70 0.43
N ARG A 65 -0.23 -6.45 -0.35
CA ARG A 65 -0.44 -6.62 -1.80
C ARG A 65 -1.83 -7.14 -2.09
N GLU A 66 -2.19 -8.29 -1.51
CA GLU A 66 -3.49 -8.94 -1.73
C GLU A 66 -4.65 -7.99 -1.42
N GLN A 67 -4.53 -7.25 -0.31
CA GLN A 67 -5.54 -6.32 0.13
C GLN A 67 -5.69 -5.11 -0.81
N VAL A 68 -4.59 -4.52 -1.26
CA VAL A 68 -4.61 -3.39 -2.21
C VAL A 68 -5.18 -3.81 -3.56
N LEU A 69 -4.82 -5.00 -4.06
CA LEU A 69 -5.38 -5.54 -5.29
C LEU A 69 -6.88 -5.84 -5.16
N ALA A 70 -7.33 -6.37 -4.02
CA ALA A 70 -8.75 -6.58 -3.74
C ALA A 70 -9.53 -5.25 -3.67
N GLN A 71 -8.95 -4.20 -3.07
CA GLN A 71 -9.56 -2.87 -3.09
C GLN A 71 -9.68 -2.32 -4.52
N PHE A 72 -8.64 -2.50 -5.34
CA PHE A 72 -8.66 -2.05 -6.72
C PHE A 72 -9.71 -2.81 -7.55
N ASP A 73 -9.92 -4.09 -7.28
CA ASP A 73 -10.98 -4.86 -7.93
C ASP A 73 -12.38 -4.31 -7.65
N VAL A 74 -12.66 -3.91 -6.40
CA VAL A 74 -13.92 -3.22 -6.05
C VAL A 74 -14.06 -1.90 -6.80
N LEU A 75 -12.96 -1.16 -6.94
CA LEU A 75 -12.96 0.10 -7.68
C LEU A 75 -13.26 -0.13 -9.16
N LEU A 76 -12.61 -1.11 -9.79
CA LEU A 76 -12.84 -1.48 -11.19
C LEU A 76 -14.29 -1.91 -11.42
N ASP A 77 -14.87 -2.72 -10.52
CA ASP A 77 -16.28 -3.11 -10.59
C ASP A 77 -17.20 -1.88 -10.61
N SER A 78 -16.92 -0.89 -9.75
CA SER A 78 -17.71 0.36 -9.70
C SER A 78 -17.58 1.18 -10.99
N VAL A 79 -16.38 1.23 -11.58
CA VAL A 79 -16.13 1.94 -12.84
C VAL A 79 -16.87 1.27 -14.00
N GLU A 80 -16.84 -0.06 -14.08
CA GLU A 80 -17.49 -0.85 -15.14
C GLU A 80 -19.03 -0.76 -15.08
N THR A 81 -19.59 -0.73 -13.87
CA THR A 81 -21.04 -0.61 -13.65
C THR A 81 -21.55 0.83 -13.74
N GLY A 82 -20.65 1.81 -13.67
CA GLY A 82 -20.99 3.24 -13.60
C GLY A 82 -21.50 3.67 -12.21
N ASP A 83 -21.27 2.85 -11.20
CA ASP A 83 -21.59 3.13 -9.81
C ASP A 83 -20.69 4.24 -9.26
N ASP A 84 -21.25 5.12 -8.42
CA ASP A 84 -20.46 6.13 -7.72
C ASP A 84 -19.67 5.48 -6.57
N VAL A 85 -18.49 6.03 -6.26
CA VAL A 85 -17.65 5.57 -5.14
C VAL A 85 -18.42 5.53 -3.83
N GLU A 86 -19.41 6.42 -3.64
CA GLU A 86 -20.19 6.41 -2.41
C GLU A 86 -21.11 5.21 -2.27
N SER A 87 -21.54 4.59 -3.38
CA SER A 87 -22.34 3.36 -3.35
C SER A 87 -21.52 2.13 -2.91
N VAL A 88 -20.21 2.14 -3.18
CA VAL A 88 -19.26 1.06 -2.81
C VAL A 88 -18.36 1.45 -1.63
N ARG A 89 -18.69 2.54 -0.91
CA ARG A 89 -17.91 3.10 0.20
C ARG A 89 -17.50 2.06 1.23
N ASP A 90 -18.45 1.27 1.71
CA ASP A 90 -18.20 0.31 2.78
C ASP A 90 -17.27 -0.82 2.31
N ALA A 91 -17.44 -1.27 1.06
CA ALA A 91 -16.56 -2.27 0.46
C ALA A 91 -15.12 -1.71 0.33
N LEU A 92 -14.96 -0.51 -0.23
CA LEU A 92 -13.65 0.14 -0.37
C LEU A 92 -12.95 0.38 0.97
N LEU A 93 -13.69 0.83 1.99
CA LEU A 93 -13.12 1.06 3.32
C LEU A 93 -12.85 -0.25 4.09
N SER A 94 -13.60 -1.31 3.80
CA SER A 94 -13.36 -2.63 4.42
C SER A 94 -12.06 -3.27 3.94
N THR A 95 -11.63 -2.96 2.71
CA THR A 95 -10.37 -3.41 2.12
C THR A 95 -9.26 -2.36 2.18
N ASP A 96 -9.50 -1.16 2.71
CA ASP A 96 -8.46 -0.13 2.80
C ASP A 96 -7.54 -0.37 4.02
N VAL A 97 -6.25 -0.60 3.76
CA VAL A 97 -5.23 -0.84 4.81
C VAL A 97 -5.19 0.33 5.81
N TYR A 98 -5.33 1.57 5.36
CA TYR A 98 -5.28 2.73 6.23
C TYR A 98 -6.55 2.84 7.08
N ALA A 99 -7.72 2.57 6.50
CA ALA A 99 -8.96 2.56 7.26
C ALA A 99 -8.95 1.50 8.38
N GLN A 100 -8.36 0.33 8.13
CA GLN A 100 -8.21 -0.74 9.13
C GLN A 100 -7.22 -0.38 10.25
N ASN A 101 -6.17 0.39 9.93
CA ASN A 101 -5.16 0.83 10.89
C ASN A 101 -5.47 2.18 11.57
N LEU A 102 -6.72 2.68 11.46
CA LEU A 102 -7.16 3.87 12.21
C LEU A 102 -7.20 3.57 13.70
N ARG A 103 -6.54 4.39 14.51
CA ARG A 103 -6.51 4.18 15.97
C ARG A 103 -7.92 4.14 16.55
N ALA A 104 -8.15 3.18 17.46
CA ALA A 104 -9.45 2.99 18.11
C ALA A 104 -9.90 4.22 18.93
N ASP A 105 -8.94 4.96 19.52
CA ASP A 105 -9.15 6.12 20.37
C ASP A 105 -9.39 7.45 19.61
N LEU A 106 -9.44 7.41 18.28
CA LEU A 106 -9.68 8.61 17.47
C LEU A 106 -11.07 9.22 17.73
N PRO A 107 -11.15 10.55 17.95
CA PRO A 107 -12.42 11.25 17.99
C PRO A 107 -13.24 10.99 16.72
N ALA A 108 -14.55 10.77 16.86
CA ALA A 108 -15.43 10.40 15.76
C ALA A 108 -15.36 11.38 14.56
N ALA A 109 -15.32 12.68 14.82
CA ALA A 109 -15.18 13.70 13.78
C ALA A 109 -13.85 13.59 13.01
N ARG A 110 -12.75 13.27 13.72
CA ARG A 110 -11.43 13.08 13.08
C ARG A 110 -11.41 11.79 12.25
N ARG A 111 -12.00 10.71 12.76
CA ARG A 111 -12.16 9.44 12.04
C ARG A 111 -12.97 9.63 10.75
N ALA A 112 -14.07 10.37 10.80
CA ALA A 112 -14.88 10.68 9.63
C ALA A 112 -14.06 11.45 8.58
N ALA A 113 -13.39 12.53 8.98
CA ALA A 113 -12.57 13.33 8.07
C ALA A 113 -11.46 12.53 7.38
N VAL A 114 -10.79 11.61 8.09
CA VAL A 114 -9.77 10.74 7.48
C VAL A 114 -10.41 9.75 6.49
N ARG A 115 -11.56 9.16 6.83
CA ARG A 115 -12.28 8.24 5.91
C ARG A 115 -12.75 8.96 4.65
N ASP A 116 -13.26 10.18 4.78
CA ASP A 116 -13.70 10.98 3.63
C ASP A 116 -12.51 11.30 2.72
N ARG A 117 -11.34 11.63 3.29
CA ARG A 117 -10.10 11.84 2.51
C ARG A 117 -9.64 10.57 1.79
N LEU A 118 -9.76 9.40 2.42
CA LEU A 118 -9.46 8.12 1.77
C LEU A 118 -10.41 7.86 0.59
N LEU A 119 -11.70 8.16 0.74
CA LEU A 119 -12.68 8.02 -0.34
C LEU A 119 -12.46 9.02 -1.47
N ASP A 120 -12.09 10.26 -1.17
CA ASP A 120 -11.74 11.26 -2.20
C ASP A 120 -10.58 10.78 -3.08
N ARG A 121 -9.58 10.10 -2.49
CA ARG A 121 -8.50 9.45 -3.25
C ARG A 121 -9.05 8.38 -4.19
N GLN A 122 -9.97 7.54 -3.70
CA GLN A 122 -10.60 6.51 -4.54
C GLN A 122 -11.44 7.12 -5.66
N ARG A 123 -12.14 8.25 -5.43
CA ARG A 123 -12.83 9.00 -6.50
C ARG A 123 -11.86 9.46 -7.58
N GLY A 124 -10.74 10.05 -7.18
CA GLY A 124 -9.68 10.45 -8.11
C GLY A 124 -9.17 9.27 -8.94
N LEU A 125 -8.84 8.16 -8.28
CA LEU A 125 -8.36 6.95 -8.95
C LEU A 125 -9.41 6.36 -9.91
N ALA A 126 -10.68 6.31 -9.52
CA ALA A 126 -11.77 5.85 -10.39
C ALA A 126 -11.89 6.72 -11.66
N SER A 127 -11.77 8.05 -11.53
CA SER A 127 -11.74 8.96 -12.67
C SER A 127 -10.53 8.73 -13.57
N ALA A 128 -9.36 8.47 -13.01
CA ALA A 128 -8.12 8.22 -13.74
C ALA A 128 -8.03 6.81 -14.36
N VAL A 129 -8.81 5.84 -13.88
CA VAL A 129 -8.81 4.48 -14.44
C VAL A 129 -9.89 4.31 -15.51
N ARG A 130 -10.97 5.10 -15.46
CA ARG A 130 -12.08 5.00 -16.40
C ARG A 130 -11.65 5.07 -17.87
N PRO A 131 -10.81 6.01 -18.33
CA PRO A 131 -10.33 6.02 -19.72
C PRO A 131 -9.55 4.76 -20.12
N LEU A 132 -8.79 4.14 -19.19
CA LEU A 132 -8.08 2.88 -19.45
C LEU A 132 -9.04 1.70 -19.58
N VAL A 133 -10.13 1.70 -18.80
CA VAL A 133 -11.18 0.66 -18.88
C VAL A 133 -12.06 0.85 -20.11
N GLU A 134 -12.17 2.07 -20.65
CA GLU A 134 -12.91 2.35 -21.89
C GLU A 134 -12.08 2.14 -23.16
N ALA A 135 -10.75 2.11 -23.04
CA ALA A 135 -9.82 1.88 -24.13
C ALA A 135 -9.97 0.46 -24.71
N PRO A 136 -9.90 0.28 -26.04
CA PRO A 136 -10.08 -1.03 -26.67
C PRO A 136 -8.90 -2.00 -26.48
N GLU A 137 -7.75 -1.51 -26.02
CA GLU A 137 -6.52 -2.30 -25.86
C GLU A 137 -6.47 -3.06 -24.52
N ASP A 138 -5.83 -4.23 -24.54
CA ASP A 138 -5.63 -5.12 -23.38
C ASP A 138 -4.25 -4.97 -22.72
N ASP A 139 -3.29 -4.37 -23.42
CA ASP A 139 -2.00 -3.94 -22.89
C ASP A 139 -2.11 -2.55 -22.26
N PHE A 140 -1.53 -2.38 -21.06
CA PHE A 140 -1.58 -1.13 -20.31
C PHE A 140 -1.02 0.07 -21.08
N TRP A 141 0.12 -0.08 -21.75
CA TRP A 141 0.79 1.05 -22.41
C TRP A 141 0.11 1.41 -23.74
N ALA A 142 -0.42 0.41 -24.44
CA ALA A 142 -1.27 0.65 -25.59
C ALA A 142 -2.57 1.38 -25.20
N ALA A 143 -3.25 0.92 -24.15
CA ALA A 143 -4.46 1.57 -23.62
C ALA A 143 -4.17 3.00 -23.14
N ALA A 144 -3.08 3.20 -22.38
CA ALA A 144 -2.67 4.51 -21.90
C ALA A 144 -2.32 5.47 -23.06
N GLY A 145 -1.64 4.98 -24.10
CA GLY A 145 -1.31 5.79 -25.28
C GLY A 145 -2.53 6.21 -26.11
N SER A 146 -3.61 5.43 -26.07
CA SER A 146 -4.89 5.77 -26.70
C SER A 146 -5.76 6.68 -25.82
N ALA A 147 -5.68 6.53 -24.50
CA ALA A 147 -6.52 7.23 -23.54
C ALA A 147 -5.97 8.58 -23.09
N TYR A 148 -4.64 8.75 -23.09
CA TYR A 148 -3.96 9.91 -22.52
C TYR A 148 -2.88 10.46 -23.43
N ASP A 149 -2.66 11.77 -23.35
CA ASP A 149 -1.41 12.36 -23.82
C ASP A 149 -0.28 12.26 -22.78
N ARG A 150 0.93 12.67 -23.16
CA ARG A 150 2.10 12.63 -22.28
C ARG A 150 1.90 13.43 -20.97
N ALA A 151 1.26 14.59 -21.05
CA ALA A 151 1.07 15.44 -19.87
C ALA A 151 0.02 14.85 -18.92
N GLU A 152 -1.07 14.31 -19.48
CA GLU A 152 -2.11 13.62 -18.73
C GLU A 152 -1.57 12.36 -18.04
N MET A 153 -0.76 11.56 -18.74
CA MET A 153 -0.16 10.36 -18.18
C MET A 153 0.85 10.68 -17.05
N THR A 154 1.64 11.75 -17.21
CA THR A 154 2.52 12.22 -16.13
C THR A 154 1.73 12.69 -14.91
N SER A 155 0.67 13.48 -15.11
CA SER A 155 -0.20 13.93 -14.00
C SER A 155 -0.84 12.73 -13.29
N LEU A 156 -1.30 11.72 -14.04
CA LEU A 156 -1.88 10.51 -13.47
C LEU A 156 -0.91 9.82 -12.51
N VAL A 157 0.35 9.64 -12.93
CA VAL A 157 1.39 9.04 -12.10
C VAL A 157 1.68 9.92 -10.87
N GLU A 158 1.90 11.22 -11.06
CA GLU A 158 2.24 12.11 -9.94
C GLU A 158 1.11 12.22 -8.90
N ASP A 159 -0.15 12.24 -9.34
CA ASP A 159 -1.31 12.47 -8.48
C ASP A 159 -1.83 11.18 -7.83
N HIS A 160 -1.88 10.08 -8.59
CA HIS A 160 -2.54 8.85 -8.13
C HIS A 160 -1.57 7.79 -7.62
N PHE A 161 -0.29 7.86 -7.97
CA PHE A 161 0.73 6.97 -7.39
C PHE A 161 1.30 7.53 -6.09
N ALA A 162 0.95 8.75 -5.68
CA ALA A 162 1.28 9.33 -4.38
C ALA A 162 0.41 8.75 -3.23
N PHE A 163 0.49 7.44 -3.00
CA PHE A 163 -0.38 6.71 -2.08
C PHE A 163 -0.12 6.99 -0.59
N THR A 164 1.06 7.51 -0.22
CA THR A 164 1.45 7.77 1.18
C THR A 164 0.99 9.11 1.73
N ALA A 165 0.46 10.00 0.87
CA ALA A 165 0.04 11.35 1.26
C ALA A 165 -1.01 11.37 2.40
N PRO A 166 -2.08 10.54 2.41
CA PRO A 166 -3.05 10.52 3.51
C PRO A 166 -2.43 10.21 4.87
N MET A 167 -1.45 9.30 4.91
CA MET A 167 -0.72 8.99 6.15
C MET A 167 0.24 10.11 6.55
N ALA A 168 0.76 10.90 5.60
CA ALA A 168 1.56 12.08 5.93
C ALA A 168 0.72 13.16 6.61
N ASP A 169 -0.44 13.48 6.03
CA ASP A 169 -1.33 14.54 6.51
C ASP A 169 -2.03 14.17 7.84
N HIS A 170 -2.22 12.87 8.06
CA HIS A 170 -2.94 12.34 9.21
C HIS A 170 -2.12 11.30 9.99
N HIS A 171 -0.79 11.48 10.07
CA HIS A 171 0.13 10.53 10.73
C HIS A 171 -0.38 10.00 12.08
N ALA A 172 -0.73 10.91 13.00
CA ALA A 172 -1.21 10.55 14.33
C ALA A 172 -2.57 9.82 14.37
N ALA A 173 -3.25 9.67 13.22
CA ALA A 173 -4.49 8.91 13.10
C ALA A 173 -4.27 7.43 12.85
N PHE A 174 -3.07 7.03 12.43
CA PHE A 174 -2.76 5.66 12.08
C PHE A 174 -1.86 5.02 13.12
N ARG A 175 -2.04 3.71 13.31
CA ARG A 175 -1.13 2.87 14.09
C ARG A 175 -1.05 1.51 13.40
N MET A 176 0.11 1.21 12.83
CA MET A 176 0.43 -0.09 12.24
C MET A 176 1.19 -0.92 13.26
N THR A 177 0.65 -2.08 13.58
CA THR A 177 1.21 -3.01 14.56
C THR A 177 1.15 -4.43 14.04
N THR A 178 2.23 -5.19 14.20
CA THR A 178 2.26 -6.62 13.87
C THR A 178 2.73 -7.42 15.10
N PRO A 179 2.04 -8.52 15.44
CA PRO A 179 2.48 -9.42 16.49
C PRO A 179 3.66 -10.27 16.01
N ILE A 180 4.76 -10.24 16.75
CA ILE A 180 5.93 -11.07 16.49
C ILE A 180 6.00 -12.17 17.55
N ASP A 181 5.97 -13.44 17.12
CA ASP A 181 6.34 -14.59 17.95
C ASP A 181 7.86 -14.85 17.80
N PRO A 182 8.69 -14.54 18.82
CA PRO A 182 10.13 -14.73 18.73
C PRO A 182 10.54 -16.20 18.54
N GLY A 183 9.72 -17.15 18.99
CA GLY A 183 9.99 -18.58 18.85
C GLY A 183 9.83 -19.07 17.41
N ALA A 184 8.84 -18.53 16.70
CA ALA A 184 8.61 -18.80 15.29
C ALA A 184 9.66 -18.12 14.40
N VAL A 185 10.03 -16.87 14.72
CA VAL A 185 10.96 -16.09 13.89
C VAL A 185 12.42 -16.54 14.05
N LEU A 186 12.89 -16.79 15.28
CA LEU A 186 14.32 -17.02 15.53
C LEU A 186 14.72 -18.51 15.51
N GLY A 187 13.83 -19.42 15.11
CA GLY A 187 14.11 -20.87 15.07
C GLY A 187 14.42 -21.45 16.45
N GLY A 188 13.40 -21.58 17.30
CA GLY A 188 13.55 -21.79 18.74
C GLY A 188 14.32 -23.04 19.21
N GLY A 189 15.40 -22.83 19.96
CA GLY A 189 15.81 -23.70 21.08
C GLY A 189 14.95 -23.44 22.34
N LEU A 190 15.04 -24.32 23.36
CA LEU A 190 14.13 -24.41 24.52
C LEU A 190 13.84 -23.10 25.30
N LEU A 191 14.73 -22.09 25.20
CA LEU A 191 14.62 -20.80 25.89
C LEU A 191 13.88 -19.71 25.08
N VAL A 192 13.94 -19.74 23.75
CA VAL A 192 13.33 -18.69 22.89
C VAL A 192 11.88 -19.02 22.57
N GLY A 193 11.53 -20.30 22.41
CA GLY A 193 10.16 -20.76 22.14
C GLY A 193 9.17 -20.63 23.31
N ARG A 194 9.56 -20.01 24.44
CA ARG A 194 8.69 -19.71 25.58
C ARG A 194 8.48 -18.22 25.81
N LEU A 195 9.08 -17.37 24.96
CA LEU A 195 8.89 -15.94 25.05
C LEU A 195 7.47 -15.58 24.58
N PRO A 196 6.81 -14.62 25.23
CA PRO A 196 5.52 -14.13 24.77
C PRO A 196 5.66 -13.42 23.42
N SER A 197 4.62 -13.47 22.60
CA SER A 197 4.50 -12.60 21.44
C SER A 197 4.56 -11.13 21.87
N ILE A 198 5.20 -10.31 21.05
CA ILE A 198 5.30 -8.86 21.26
C ILE A 198 4.63 -8.14 20.10
N ASP A 199 3.88 -7.08 20.39
CA ASP A 199 3.36 -6.19 19.36
C ASP A 199 4.43 -5.15 19.02
N VAL A 200 4.83 -5.09 17.75
CA VAL A 200 5.75 -4.07 17.26
C VAL A 200 4.94 -3.03 16.51
N GLU A 201 5.00 -1.78 16.96
CA GLU A 201 4.48 -0.63 16.23
C GLU A 201 5.54 -0.15 15.23
N TYR A 202 5.20 -0.07 13.94
CA TYR A 202 6.16 0.24 12.88
C TYR A 202 5.66 1.34 11.92
N THR A 203 4.64 2.11 12.33
CA THR A 203 3.99 3.17 11.54
C THR A 203 4.99 4.12 10.88
N ASP A 204 5.97 4.61 11.63
CA ASP A 204 6.95 5.60 11.17
C ASP A 204 7.90 5.03 10.12
N GLU A 205 8.36 3.81 10.36
CA GLU A 205 9.27 3.12 9.46
C GLU A 205 8.56 2.70 8.17
N ALA A 206 7.33 2.17 8.27
CA ALA A 206 6.49 1.87 7.10
C ALA A 206 6.27 3.12 6.26
N LEU A 207 5.93 4.26 6.88
CA LEU A 207 5.77 5.52 6.17
C LEU A 207 7.06 5.98 5.48
N ARG A 208 8.20 5.82 6.16
CA ARG A 208 9.49 6.21 5.61
C ARG A 208 9.85 5.35 4.39
N SER A 209 9.72 4.04 4.49
CA SER A 209 10.06 3.12 3.40
C SER A 209 9.11 3.30 2.22
N MET A 210 7.80 3.34 2.47
CA MET A 210 6.79 3.54 1.42
C MET A 210 6.98 4.88 0.70
N ARG A 211 7.28 5.99 1.39
CA ARG A 211 7.58 7.29 0.73
C ARG A 211 8.84 7.27 -0.13
N ARG A 212 9.80 6.41 0.17
CA ARG A 212 11.01 6.26 -0.66
C ARG A 212 10.73 5.40 -1.88
N ALA A 213 9.99 4.31 -1.69
CA ALA A 213 9.49 3.47 -2.76
C ALA A 213 8.64 4.28 -3.73
N GLU A 214 7.63 4.99 -3.24
CA GLU A 214 6.74 5.87 -4.02
C GLU A 214 7.52 6.83 -4.93
N ARG A 215 8.44 7.62 -4.35
CA ARG A 215 9.26 8.57 -5.13
C ARG A 215 10.15 7.88 -6.17
N ARG A 216 10.56 6.65 -5.91
CA ARG A 216 11.34 5.86 -6.87
C ARG A 216 10.46 5.38 -8.01
N VAL A 217 9.30 4.80 -7.71
CA VAL A 217 8.37 4.33 -8.73
C VAL A 217 7.91 5.49 -9.60
N ILE A 218 7.43 6.60 -9.01
CA ILE A 218 7.03 7.80 -9.76
C ILE A 218 8.13 8.23 -10.74
N ARG A 219 9.37 8.38 -10.27
CA ARG A 219 10.49 8.78 -11.12
C ARG A 219 10.73 7.81 -12.28
N GLU A 220 10.71 6.51 -12.00
CA GLU A 220 10.97 5.47 -13.01
C GLU A 220 9.82 5.38 -14.02
N THR A 221 8.57 5.48 -13.57
CA THR A 221 7.39 5.51 -14.44
C THR A 221 7.34 6.78 -15.29
N THR A 222 7.66 7.96 -14.74
CA THR A 222 7.79 9.20 -15.53
C THR A 222 8.88 9.08 -16.59
N ALA A 223 10.03 8.50 -16.26
CA ALA A 223 11.08 8.24 -17.24
C ALA A 223 10.63 7.24 -18.32
N GLU A 224 9.75 6.30 -17.99
CA GLU A 224 9.17 5.38 -18.95
C GLU A 224 8.16 6.06 -19.88
N ILE A 225 7.33 6.96 -19.35
CA ILE A 225 6.42 7.80 -20.13
C ILE A 225 7.23 8.61 -21.16
N ASP A 226 8.35 9.21 -20.76
CA ASP A 226 9.24 9.96 -21.64
C ASP A 226 9.89 9.13 -22.75
N ARG A 227 9.99 7.80 -22.57
CA ARG A 227 10.50 6.90 -23.61
C ARG A 227 9.43 6.46 -24.60
N ARG A 228 8.16 6.44 -24.18
CA ARG A 228 7.05 5.88 -24.96
C ARG A 228 6.22 6.92 -25.69
N PHE A 229 6.16 8.16 -25.20
CA PHE A 229 5.44 9.28 -25.78
C PHE A 229 6.38 10.28 -26.46
#